data_AF-A0AAV5HYJ3-F1
#
_entry.id   AF-A0AAV5HYJ3-F1
#
_cell.length_a   1.000
_cell.length_b   1.000
_cell.length_c   1.000
_cell.angle_alpha   90.00
_cell.angle_beta   90.00
_cell.angle_gamma   90.00
#
_symmetry.space_group_name_H-M   'P 1'
#
loop_
_entity.id
_entity.type
_entity.pdbx_description
1 polymer ?
#
loop_
_entity_poly.entity_id
_entity_poly.type
_entity_poly.pdbx_seq_one_letter_code
_entity_poly.pdbx_strand_id
1 'polypeptide(L)'
;MLSPPRFKFSVSVGFTGAAGFILAVLWFVSFGFVLAIHHCCGWRINIKNHGAHYSQRICLVILILFTFAAAIGCILLSVGQDKFHGEVLHTLKYVVNQSDYTVQTLKNVTEYLSLAKTINVAQVFIPSDVMNNIDKLNIDLNTAADTLMEKTSENAAKIKKVFDAVRLALLTVAALMLILSLVGLLLSVLGHQHAIHIFVVSGWILVAVTFILCGVFVIFNNAISDTCMAMEEWVENPQAETALSNILPCVDQRTTNHSLIQSKQVINDLVNVVNTYIYTFANSDPTKDDTTQYYNQSGPPMPPLCYPFNSQLQDRECTSQEVSMANASLVWKDYICNISASGQCVTIGRVTPDIYNQLVAAVNESYALEHYAPPLLSFQDCNFVRETFQNIASDYCPPLEQHLKLVNAGLGLISVGVLLCLVLWILYANRPLREEVFAKLSLPIKCWSYKNNSSTNSNENIVSSMSTGV
;
A
#
# COMPACT_ATOMS: atom_id res chain seq x y z
N MET A 1 -17.88 -16.14 25.96
CA MET A 1 -17.39 -16.81 24.74
C MET A 1 -17.41 -15.79 23.61
N LEU A 2 -16.38 -14.95 23.54
CA LEU A 2 -16.17 -14.03 22.42
C LEU A 2 -15.30 -14.76 21.39
N SER A 3 -15.84 -15.01 20.20
CA SER A 3 -15.02 -15.43 19.06
C SER A 3 -14.02 -14.33 18.71
N PRO A 4 -12.81 -14.67 18.27
CA PRO A 4 -11.75 -13.68 17.99
C PRO A 4 -12.17 -12.74 16.85
N PRO A 5 -11.79 -11.44 16.89
CA PRO A 5 -12.15 -10.43 15.89
C PRO A 5 -11.71 -10.80 14.46
N ARG A 6 -10.66 -11.62 14.31
CA ARG A 6 -10.21 -12.17 13.02
C ARG A 6 -11.29 -13.01 12.30
N PHE A 7 -12.22 -13.62 13.04
CA PHE A 7 -13.27 -14.47 12.44
C PHE A 7 -14.43 -13.66 11.86
N LYS A 8 -14.71 -12.45 12.37
CA LYS A 8 -15.69 -11.53 11.75
C LYS A 8 -15.13 -10.87 10.48
N PHE A 9 -13.84 -10.51 10.50
CA PHE A 9 -13.13 -9.86 9.39
C PHE A 9 -13.13 -10.71 8.11
N SER A 10 -12.70 -11.98 8.17
CA SER A 10 -12.65 -12.85 6.98
C SER A 10 -14.04 -13.28 6.48
N VAL A 11 -15.04 -13.34 7.36
CA VAL A 11 -16.39 -13.82 7.00
C VAL A 11 -17.23 -12.71 6.36
N SER A 12 -17.10 -11.45 6.79
CA SER A 12 -17.89 -10.33 6.23
C SER A 12 -17.36 -9.82 4.89
N VAL A 13 -16.03 -9.69 4.77
CA VAL A 13 -15.35 -9.19 3.55
C VAL A 13 -15.51 -10.18 2.39
N GLY A 14 -15.34 -11.48 2.66
CA GLY A 14 -15.49 -12.55 1.68
C GLY A 14 -16.94 -12.75 1.21
N PHE A 15 -17.92 -12.59 2.11
CA PHE A 15 -19.34 -12.83 1.81
C PHE A 15 -19.92 -11.81 0.81
N THR A 16 -19.45 -10.56 0.85
CA THR A 16 -19.92 -9.51 -0.06
C THR A 16 -19.25 -9.58 -1.44
N GLY A 17 -17.95 -9.91 -1.48
CA GLY A 17 -17.22 -10.16 -2.73
C GLY A 17 -17.67 -11.44 -3.45
N ALA A 18 -18.13 -12.45 -2.70
CA ALA A 18 -18.65 -13.71 -3.23
C ALA A 18 -19.77 -13.51 -4.25
N ALA A 19 -20.57 -12.45 -4.13
CA ALA A 19 -21.62 -12.14 -5.09
C ALA A 19 -21.08 -11.99 -6.53
N GLY A 20 -19.93 -11.33 -6.72
CA GLY A 20 -19.30 -11.19 -8.04
C GLY A 20 -18.84 -12.53 -8.62
N PHE A 21 -18.21 -13.37 -7.80
CA PHE A 21 -17.76 -14.71 -8.22
C PHE A 21 -18.94 -15.64 -8.52
N ILE A 22 -19.99 -15.60 -7.70
CA ILE A 22 -21.23 -16.37 -7.91
C ILE A 22 -21.88 -15.93 -9.22
N LEU A 23 -21.99 -14.63 -9.47
CA LEU A 23 -22.51 -14.09 -10.74
C LEU A 23 -21.65 -14.55 -11.93
N ALA A 24 -20.32 -14.57 -11.79
CA ALA A 24 -19.43 -15.06 -12.84
C ALA A 24 -19.69 -16.53 -13.17
N VAL A 25 -19.80 -17.40 -12.17
CA VAL A 25 -20.05 -18.84 -12.36
C VAL A 25 -21.45 -19.06 -12.95
N LEU A 26 -22.47 -18.41 -12.40
CA LEU A 26 -23.84 -18.50 -12.90
C LEU A 26 -23.93 -18.04 -14.35
N TRP A 27 -23.32 -16.90 -14.68
CA TRP A 27 -23.26 -16.38 -16.05
C TRP A 27 -22.51 -17.34 -16.98
N PHE A 28 -21.34 -17.81 -16.57
CA PHE A 28 -20.51 -18.68 -17.39
C PHE A 28 -21.25 -19.97 -17.75
N VAL A 29 -21.84 -20.64 -16.75
CA VAL A 29 -22.56 -21.90 -16.93
C VAL A 29 -23.88 -21.71 -17.69
N SER A 30 -24.72 -20.75 -17.27
CA SER A 30 -26.04 -20.56 -17.88
C SER A 30 -25.94 -20.12 -19.34
N PHE A 31 -25.08 -19.14 -19.63
CA PHE A 31 -24.92 -18.64 -21.00
C PHE A 31 -24.18 -19.65 -21.88
N GLY A 32 -23.18 -20.36 -21.33
CA GLY A 32 -22.51 -21.46 -22.02
C GLY A 32 -23.47 -22.58 -22.41
N PHE A 33 -24.40 -22.95 -21.53
CA PHE A 33 -25.44 -23.92 -21.82
C PHE A 33 -26.40 -23.46 -22.92
N VAL A 34 -26.81 -22.18 -22.91
CA VAL A 34 -27.63 -21.59 -23.99
C VAL A 34 -26.90 -21.64 -25.33
N LEU A 35 -25.61 -21.30 -25.37
CA LEU A 35 -24.79 -21.40 -26.58
C LEU A 35 -24.63 -22.84 -27.07
N ALA A 36 -24.45 -23.80 -26.14
CA ALA A 36 -24.34 -25.21 -26.47
C ALA A 36 -25.64 -25.77 -27.06
N ILE A 37 -26.80 -25.45 -26.48
CA ILE A 37 -28.11 -25.83 -27.05
C ILE A 37 -28.30 -25.19 -28.43
N HIS A 38 -27.94 -23.92 -28.57
CA HIS A 38 -28.06 -23.20 -29.84
C HIS A 38 -27.24 -23.88 -30.95
N HIS A 39 -26.01 -24.27 -30.65
CA HIS A 39 -25.10 -24.92 -31.60
C HIS A 39 -25.42 -26.41 -31.84
N CYS A 40 -25.84 -27.16 -30.83
CA CYS A 40 -26.12 -28.60 -30.94
C CYS A 40 -27.52 -28.93 -31.47
N CYS A 41 -28.54 -28.15 -31.08
CA CYS A 41 -29.94 -28.43 -31.43
C CYS A 41 -30.47 -27.53 -32.55
N GLY A 42 -29.67 -26.60 -33.08
CA GLY A 42 -30.07 -25.70 -34.17
C GLY A 42 -31.32 -24.88 -33.85
N TRP A 43 -31.52 -24.53 -32.57
CA TRP A 43 -32.73 -23.85 -32.09
C TRP A 43 -32.88 -22.49 -32.77
N ARG A 44 -33.67 -22.43 -33.85
CA ARG A 44 -34.17 -21.17 -34.43
C ARG A 44 -35.43 -20.76 -33.70
N ILE A 45 -35.36 -19.70 -32.91
CA ILE A 45 -36.54 -19.11 -32.27
C ILE A 45 -37.45 -18.57 -33.39
N ASN A 46 -38.53 -19.27 -33.69
CA ASN A 46 -39.45 -18.92 -34.76
C ASN A 46 -40.44 -17.85 -34.27
N ILE A 47 -40.01 -16.59 -34.24
CA ILE A 47 -40.87 -15.46 -33.88
C ILE A 47 -41.84 -15.19 -35.05
N LYS A 48 -43.13 -15.42 -34.80
CA LYS A 48 -44.21 -15.29 -35.81
C LYS A 48 -44.22 -13.89 -36.43
N ASN A 49 -44.28 -13.86 -37.75
CA ASN A 49 -43.80 -12.78 -38.60
C ASN A 49 -44.84 -11.67 -38.86
N HIS A 50 -45.23 -10.90 -37.84
CA HIS A 50 -46.05 -9.69 -38.01
C HIS A 50 -45.31 -8.48 -37.43
N GLY A 51 -44.65 -7.70 -38.31
CA GLY A 51 -43.93 -6.47 -37.93
C GLY A 51 -42.39 -6.57 -37.81
N ALA A 52 -41.75 -7.47 -38.56
CA ALA A 52 -40.30 -7.75 -38.47
C ALA A 52 -39.40 -6.50 -38.55
N HIS A 53 -39.72 -5.52 -39.40
CA HIS A 53 -38.94 -4.28 -39.55
C HIS A 53 -39.01 -3.36 -38.33
N TYR A 54 -40.19 -3.23 -37.69
CA TYR A 54 -40.36 -2.38 -36.51
C TYR A 54 -39.60 -2.97 -35.31
N SER A 55 -39.70 -4.29 -35.13
CA SER A 55 -38.99 -5.01 -34.08
C SER A 55 -37.46 -5.03 -34.27
N GLN A 56 -36.97 -5.08 -35.52
CA GLN A 56 -35.53 -4.98 -35.81
C GLN A 56 -34.98 -3.59 -35.50
N ARG A 57 -35.71 -2.52 -35.86
CA ARG A 57 -35.34 -1.14 -35.50
C ARG A 57 -35.29 -0.94 -33.99
N ILE A 58 -36.26 -1.49 -33.25
CA ILE A 58 -36.26 -1.42 -31.78
C ILE A 58 -35.02 -2.15 -31.20
N CYS A 59 -34.70 -3.34 -31.68
CA CYS A 59 -33.51 -4.08 -31.23
C CYS A 59 -32.22 -3.29 -31.45
N LEU A 60 -32.07 -2.65 -32.63
CA LEU A 60 -30.92 -1.81 -32.94
C LEU A 60 -30.85 -0.55 -32.06
N VAL A 61 -31.98 0.11 -31.79
CA VAL A 61 -32.03 1.26 -30.88
C VAL A 61 -31.61 0.86 -29.46
N ILE A 62 -32.08 -0.29 -28.97
CA ILE A 62 -31.71 -0.80 -27.65
C ILE A 62 -30.22 -1.20 -27.60
N LEU A 63 -29.70 -1.83 -28.67
CA LEU A 63 -28.26 -2.13 -28.80
C LEU A 63 -27.42 -0.85 -28.72
N ILE A 64 -27.82 0.20 -29.43
CA ILE A 64 -27.15 1.51 -29.36
C ILE A 64 -27.13 2.02 -27.92
N LEU A 65 -28.26 1.98 -27.21
CA LEU A 65 -28.34 2.42 -25.80
C LEU A 65 -27.38 1.63 -24.89
N PHE A 66 -27.32 0.30 -25.03
CA PHE A 66 -26.42 -0.51 -24.21
C PHE A 66 -24.94 -0.36 -24.59
N THR A 67 -24.63 -0.07 -25.86
CA THR A 67 -23.26 0.30 -26.24
C THR A 67 -22.85 1.65 -25.67
N PHE A 68 -23.76 2.64 -25.61
CA PHE A 68 -23.49 3.90 -24.91
C PHE A 68 -23.28 3.67 -23.42
N ALA A 69 -24.09 2.82 -22.78
CA ALA A 69 -23.85 2.42 -21.40
C ALA A 69 -22.46 1.80 -21.25
N ALA A 70 -22.11 0.76 -22.02
CA ALA A 70 -20.78 0.15 -21.96
C ALA A 70 -19.64 1.17 -22.15
N ALA A 71 -19.81 2.14 -23.06
CA ALA A 71 -18.85 3.21 -23.27
C ALA A 71 -18.69 4.14 -22.05
N ILE A 72 -19.81 4.58 -21.46
CA ILE A 72 -19.80 5.37 -20.21
C ILE A 72 -19.12 4.57 -19.09
N GLY A 73 -19.41 3.28 -18.98
CA GLY A 73 -18.80 2.39 -17.99
C GLY A 73 -17.28 2.30 -18.15
N CYS A 74 -16.80 2.21 -19.39
CA CYS A 74 -15.35 2.21 -19.67
C CYS A 74 -14.69 3.54 -19.33
N ILE A 75 -15.38 4.67 -19.53
CA ILE A 75 -14.89 5.99 -19.11
C ILE A 75 -14.81 6.05 -17.58
N LEU A 76 -15.87 5.65 -16.87
CA LEU A 76 -15.90 5.65 -15.41
C LEU A 76 -14.83 4.74 -14.82
N LEU A 77 -14.66 3.53 -15.40
CA LEU A 77 -13.61 2.60 -15.00
C LEU A 77 -12.23 3.22 -15.20
N SER A 78 -11.94 3.79 -16.37
CA SER A 78 -10.64 4.37 -16.69
C SER A 78 -10.30 5.55 -15.77
N VAL A 79 -11.25 6.46 -15.55
CA VAL A 79 -11.07 7.63 -14.67
C VAL A 79 -10.96 7.20 -13.21
N GLY A 80 -11.85 6.31 -12.75
CA GLY A 80 -11.82 5.84 -11.36
C GLY A 80 -10.55 5.10 -11.02
N GLN A 81 -10.07 4.28 -11.95
CA GLN A 81 -8.84 3.52 -11.79
C GLN A 81 -7.60 4.40 -11.80
N ASP A 82 -7.53 5.41 -12.67
CA ASP A 82 -6.41 6.36 -12.71
C ASP A 82 -6.26 7.09 -11.38
N LYS A 83 -7.40 7.61 -10.87
CA LYS A 83 -7.44 8.29 -9.56
C LYS A 83 -7.14 7.34 -8.41
N PHE A 84 -7.74 6.15 -8.40
CA PHE A 84 -7.49 5.13 -7.37
C PHE A 84 -6.01 4.76 -7.31
N HIS A 85 -5.40 4.47 -8.46
CA HIS A 85 -3.99 4.12 -8.56
C HIS A 85 -3.10 5.27 -8.09
N GLY A 86 -3.39 6.51 -8.50
CA GLY A 86 -2.67 7.69 -8.03
C GLY A 86 -2.73 7.85 -6.52
N GLU A 87 -3.92 7.69 -5.93
CA GLU A 87 -4.12 7.80 -4.48
C GLU A 87 -3.38 6.72 -3.71
N VAL A 88 -3.46 5.45 -4.14
CA VAL A 88 -2.71 4.34 -3.52
C VAL A 88 -1.20 4.59 -3.53
N LEU A 89 -0.65 5.08 -4.65
CA LEU A 89 0.77 5.40 -4.73
C LEU A 89 1.14 6.60 -3.84
N HIS A 90 0.24 7.56 -3.68
CA HIS A 90 0.43 8.71 -2.80
C HIS A 90 0.44 8.27 -1.33
N THR A 91 -0.52 7.43 -0.90
CA THR A 91 -0.55 6.82 0.44
C THR A 91 0.71 6.01 0.69
N LEU A 92 1.14 5.20 -0.27
CA LEU A 92 2.33 4.37 -0.12
C LEU A 92 3.60 5.22 0.03
N LYS A 93 3.72 6.30 -0.76
CA LYS A 93 4.82 7.25 -0.64
C LYS A 93 4.83 7.94 0.71
N TYR A 94 3.66 8.31 1.23
CA TYR A 94 3.55 8.88 2.57
C TYR A 94 4.07 7.91 3.64
N VAL A 95 3.66 6.65 3.61
CA VAL A 95 4.14 5.61 4.55
C VAL A 95 5.66 5.41 4.44
N VAL A 96 6.20 5.36 3.22
CA VAL A 96 7.66 5.25 3.00
C VAL A 96 8.39 6.47 3.57
N ASN A 97 7.90 7.69 3.32
CA ASN A 97 8.51 8.91 3.86
C ASN A 97 8.51 8.94 5.39
N GLN A 98 7.42 8.49 6.03
CA GLN A 98 7.33 8.39 7.49
C GLN A 98 8.34 7.37 8.04
N SER A 99 8.51 6.25 7.34
CA SER A 99 9.54 5.26 7.66
C SER A 99 10.95 5.82 7.49
N ASP A 100 11.25 6.52 6.39
CA ASP A 100 12.56 7.13 6.14
C ASP A 100 12.92 8.16 7.22
N TYR A 101 11.96 8.98 7.65
CA TYR A 101 12.13 9.91 8.77
C TYR A 101 12.52 9.19 10.07
N THR A 102 11.85 8.07 10.36
CA THR A 102 12.17 7.21 11.52
C THR A 102 13.58 6.63 11.42
N VAL A 103 13.95 6.09 10.25
CA VAL A 103 15.28 5.53 9.99
C VAL A 103 16.37 6.59 10.18
N GLN A 104 16.18 7.79 9.64
CA GLN A 104 17.12 8.90 9.80
C GLN A 104 17.28 9.31 11.27
N THR A 105 16.18 9.38 12.01
CA THR A 105 16.20 9.70 13.45
C THR A 105 17.00 8.65 14.24
N LEU A 106 16.75 7.36 13.99
CA LEU A 106 17.49 6.27 14.64
C LEU A 106 18.99 6.31 14.32
N LYS A 107 19.36 6.61 13.06
CA LYS A 107 20.76 6.71 12.64
C LYS A 107 21.47 7.91 13.27
N ASN A 108 20.81 9.08 13.33
CA ASN A 108 21.37 10.27 13.98
C ASN A 108 21.62 10.03 15.47
N VAL A 109 20.67 9.42 16.18
CA VAL A 109 20.84 9.04 17.60
C VAL A 109 22.03 8.11 17.78
N THR A 110 22.16 7.11 16.91
CA THR A 110 23.26 6.14 16.97
C THR A 110 24.62 6.82 16.74
N GLU A 111 24.68 7.81 15.84
CA GLU A 111 25.86 8.62 15.60
C GLU A 111 26.26 9.42 16.85
N TYR A 112 25.31 10.14 17.49
CA TYR A 112 25.58 10.88 18.72
C TYR A 112 26.01 9.97 19.88
N LEU A 113 25.38 8.81 20.04
CA LEU A 113 25.78 7.81 21.03
C LEU A 113 27.20 7.29 20.78
N SER A 114 27.59 7.08 19.52
CA SER A 114 28.96 6.67 19.16
C SER A 114 29.97 7.79 19.40
N LEU A 115 29.62 9.05 19.13
CA LEU A 115 30.49 10.20 19.40
C LEU A 115 30.67 10.39 20.91
N ALA A 116 29.60 10.20 21.69
CA ALA A 116 29.64 10.30 23.14
C ALA A 116 30.67 9.34 23.77
N LYS A 117 30.86 8.16 23.18
CA LYS A 117 31.89 7.17 23.58
C LYS A 117 33.32 7.68 23.43
N THR A 118 33.55 8.59 22.49
CA THR A 118 34.90 9.11 22.17
C THR A 118 35.29 10.32 23.01
N ILE A 119 34.37 10.87 23.80
CA ILE A 119 34.63 11.98 24.70
C ILE A 119 35.59 11.51 25.81
N ASN A 120 36.80 12.07 25.80
CA ASN A 120 37.76 11.96 26.88
C ASN A 120 38.08 13.38 27.34
N VAL A 121 37.63 13.73 28.55
CA VAL A 121 37.99 15.01 29.18
C VAL A 121 39.12 14.74 30.16
N ALA A 122 40.35 15.01 29.73
CA ALA A 122 41.55 14.98 30.57
C ALA A 122 41.62 13.78 31.57
N GLN A 123 41.46 12.55 31.08
CA GLN A 123 41.56 11.29 31.86
C GLN A 123 40.32 10.93 32.72
N VAL A 124 39.24 11.70 32.66
CA VAL A 124 37.94 11.29 33.23
C VAL A 124 37.16 10.53 32.15
N PHE A 125 36.98 9.23 32.37
CA PHE A 125 36.33 8.32 31.43
C PHE A 125 34.90 8.00 31.85
N ILE A 126 34.04 7.75 30.86
CA ILE A 126 32.75 7.10 31.08
C ILE A 126 33.02 5.67 31.59
N PRO A 127 32.32 5.20 32.65
CA PRO A 127 32.44 3.83 33.14
C PRO A 127 32.26 2.76 32.04
N SER A 128 33.03 1.67 32.12
CA SER A 128 33.05 0.62 31.08
C SER A 128 31.71 -0.10 30.90
N ASP A 129 30.90 -0.17 31.95
CA ASP A 129 29.54 -0.74 31.94
C ASP A 129 28.57 0.12 31.11
N VAL A 130 28.66 1.44 31.22
CA VAL A 130 27.88 2.39 30.41
C VAL A 130 28.31 2.31 28.94
N MET A 131 29.60 2.19 28.70
CA MET A 131 30.18 2.03 27.36
C MET A 131 29.66 0.77 26.64
N ASN A 132 29.58 -0.36 27.36
CA ASN A 132 29.02 -1.61 26.83
C ASN A 132 27.51 -1.51 26.55
N ASN A 133 26.77 -0.77 27.40
CA ASN A 133 25.34 -0.53 27.18
C ASN A 133 25.09 0.34 25.94
N ILE A 134 25.93 1.36 25.70
CA ILE A 134 25.89 2.18 24.49
C ILE A 134 26.18 1.32 23.25
N ASP A 135 27.19 0.44 23.29
CA ASP A 135 27.50 -0.44 22.16
C ASP A 135 26.34 -1.36 21.80
N LYS A 136 25.70 -1.96 22.82
CA LYS A 136 24.51 -2.78 22.61
C LYS A 136 23.35 -1.97 22.02
N LEU A 137 23.08 -0.79 22.57
CA LEU A 137 22.03 0.09 22.08
C LEU A 137 22.27 0.52 20.63
N ASN A 138 23.51 0.86 20.26
CA ASN A 138 23.87 1.22 18.89
C ASN A 138 23.66 0.07 17.89
N ILE A 139 24.00 -1.16 18.28
CA ILE A 139 23.75 -2.35 17.45
C ILE A 139 22.24 -2.55 17.25
N ASP A 140 21.46 -2.48 18.34
CA ASP A 140 20.01 -2.69 18.31
C ASP A 140 19.30 -1.61 17.46
N LEU A 141 19.66 -0.32 17.64
CA LEU A 141 19.09 0.80 16.90
C LEU A 141 19.43 0.75 15.40
N ASN A 142 20.69 0.48 15.04
CA ASN A 142 21.08 0.33 13.63
C ASN A 142 20.37 -0.86 12.98
N THR A 143 20.28 -2.00 13.68
CA THR A 143 19.60 -3.19 13.17
C THR A 143 18.11 -2.91 12.93
N ALA A 144 17.46 -2.21 13.85
CA ALA A 144 16.07 -1.79 13.69
C ALA A 144 15.89 -0.83 12.51
N ALA A 145 16.78 0.17 12.38
CA ALA A 145 16.75 1.14 11.28
C ALA A 145 16.94 0.47 9.91
N ASP A 146 17.92 -0.43 9.78
CA ASP A 146 18.19 -1.14 8.52
C ASP A 146 17.06 -2.12 8.17
N THR A 147 16.53 -2.85 9.16
CA THR A 147 15.38 -3.75 8.96
C THR A 147 14.13 -2.97 8.51
N LEU A 148 13.86 -1.82 9.15
CA LEU A 148 12.72 -0.98 8.80
C LEU A 148 12.85 -0.40 7.38
N MET A 149 14.04 0.08 7.02
CA MET A 149 14.35 0.60 5.68
C MET A 149 14.19 -0.48 4.61
N GLU A 150 14.77 -1.67 4.85
CA GLU A 150 14.70 -2.79 3.91
C GLU A 150 13.25 -3.26 3.73
N LYS A 151 12.54 -3.55 4.83
CA LYS A 151 11.17 -4.08 4.76
C LYS A 151 10.19 -3.07 4.18
N THR A 152 10.31 -1.79 4.51
CA THR A 152 9.39 -0.78 3.99
C THR A 152 9.61 -0.55 2.50
N SER A 153 10.86 -0.40 2.06
CA SER A 153 11.19 -0.22 0.65
C SER A 153 10.83 -1.46 -0.20
N GLU A 154 11.10 -2.67 0.31
CA GLU A 154 10.76 -3.93 -0.36
C GLU A 154 9.24 -4.09 -0.49
N ASN A 155 8.50 -3.88 0.60
CA ASN A 155 7.04 -3.99 0.61
C ASN A 155 6.40 -2.94 -0.29
N ALA A 156 6.89 -1.69 -0.26
CA ALA A 156 6.40 -0.64 -1.13
C ALA A 156 6.64 -0.98 -2.61
N ALA A 157 7.83 -1.48 -2.96
CA ALA A 157 8.12 -1.90 -4.33
C ALA A 157 7.19 -3.05 -4.79
N LYS A 158 6.91 -4.02 -3.93
CA LYS A 158 5.98 -5.13 -4.22
C LYS A 158 4.55 -4.62 -4.42
N ILE A 159 4.06 -3.78 -3.50
CA ILE A 159 2.71 -3.20 -3.56
C ILE A 159 2.55 -2.39 -4.85
N LYS A 160 3.51 -1.51 -5.16
CA LYS A 160 3.51 -0.72 -6.40
C LYS A 160 3.39 -1.60 -7.64
N LYS A 161 4.21 -2.66 -7.75
CA LYS A 161 4.15 -3.61 -8.87
C LYS A 161 2.77 -4.26 -9.02
N VAL A 162 2.13 -4.64 -7.91
CA VAL A 162 0.78 -5.23 -7.93
C VAL A 162 -0.24 -4.22 -8.46
N PHE A 163 -0.23 -2.98 -7.95
CA PHE A 163 -1.19 -1.96 -8.41
C PHE A 163 -0.92 -1.49 -9.85
N ASP A 164 0.33 -1.47 -10.31
CA ASP A 164 0.70 -1.25 -11.71
C ASP A 164 0.12 -2.36 -12.61
N ALA A 165 0.24 -3.63 -12.21
CA ALA A 165 -0.29 -4.77 -12.94
C ALA A 165 -1.82 -4.77 -12.97
N VAL A 166 -2.48 -4.47 -11.84
CA VAL A 166 -3.93 -4.30 -11.76
C VAL A 166 -4.38 -3.17 -12.68
N ARG A 167 -3.64 -2.05 -12.72
CA ARG A 167 -3.96 -0.94 -13.61
C ARG A 167 -3.91 -1.39 -15.07
N LEU A 168 -2.85 -2.08 -15.46
CA LEU A 168 -2.72 -2.59 -16.81
C LEU A 168 -3.86 -3.57 -17.17
N ALA A 169 -4.20 -4.49 -16.27
CA ALA A 169 -5.27 -5.48 -16.48
C ALA A 169 -6.66 -4.85 -16.64
N LEU A 170 -6.99 -3.81 -15.87
CA LEU A 170 -8.28 -3.13 -16.02
C LEU A 170 -8.36 -2.32 -17.32
N LEU A 171 -7.28 -1.63 -17.71
CA LEU A 171 -7.24 -0.89 -18.99
C LEU A 171 -7.38 -1.83 -20.20
N THR A 172 -6.75 -3.00 -20.16
CA THR A 172 -6.89 -3.98 -21.24
C THR A 172 -8.31 -4.53 -21.32
N VAL A 173 -8.94 -4.86 -20.19
CA VAL A 173 -10.34 -5.32 -20.16
C VAL A 173 -11.30 -4.23 -20.65
N ALA A 174 -11.12 -2.98 -20.22
CA ALA A 174 -11.92 -1.84 -20.70
C ALA A 174 -11.80 -1.67 -22.22
N ALA A 175 -10.58 -1.71 -22.76
CA ALA A 175 -10.35 -1.59 -24.20
C ALA A 175 -10.98 -2.75 -24.98
N LEU A 176 -10.83 -4.00 -24.52
CA LEU A 176 -11.43 -5.17 -25.15
C LEU A 176 -12.98 -5.09 -25.15
N MET A 177 -13.58 -4.64 -24.04
CA MET A 177 -15.03 -4.47 -23.93
C MET A 177 -15.55 -3.34 -24.83
N LEU A 178 -14.83 -2.23 -24.93
CA LEU A 178 -15.16 -1.14 -25.87
C LEU A 178 -15.12 -1.63 -27.32
N ILE A 179 -14.01 -2.26 -27.74
CA ILE A 179 -13.86 -2.78 -29.11
C ILE A 179 -14.97 -3.79 -29.40
N LEU A 180 -15.25 -4.70 -28.46
CA LEU A 180 -16.32 -5.68 -28.60
C LEU A 180 -17.69 -5.02 -28.80
N SER A 181 -18.02 -4.02 -27.98
CA SER A 181 -19.30 -3.31 -28.07
C SER A 181 -19.47 -2.51 -29.37
N LEU A 182 -18.43 -1.77 -29.79
CA LEU A 182 -18.47 -0.93 -30.99
C LEU A 182 -18.46 -1.76 -32.28
N VAL A 183 -17.54 -2.72 -32.39
CA VAL A 183 -17.46 -3.57 -33.57
C VAL A 183 -18.67 -4.48 -33.66
N GLY A 184 -19.15 -5.02 -32.53
CA GLY A 184 -20.38 -5.82 -32.50
C GLY A 184 -21.62 -5.02 -32.96
N LEU A 185 -21.70 -3.73 -32.60
CA LEU A 185 -22.74 -2.84 -33.12
C LEU A 185 -22.62 -2.61 -34.63
N LEU A 186 -21.41 -2.32 -35.12
CA LEU A 186 -21.15 -2.14 -36.56
C LEU A 186 -21.52 -3.40 -37.37
N LEU A 187 -21.12 -4.57 -36.89
CA LEU A 187 -21.45 -5.86 -37.52
C LEU A 187 -22.96 -6.16 -37.47
N SER A 188 -23.64 -5.72 -36.42
CA SER A 188 -25.12 -5.83 -36.33
C SER A 188 -25.81 -4.98 -37.39
N VAL A 189 -25.31 -3.77 -37.65
CA VAL A 189 -25.81 -2.87 -38.70
C VAL A 189 -25.51 -3.44 -40.10
N LEU A 190 -24.32 -4.02 -40.30
CA LEU A 190 -23.89 -4.63 -41.56
C LEU A 190 -24.49 -6.02 -41.84
N GLY A 191 -25.15 -6.64 -40.86
CA GLY A 191 -25.85 -7.92 -41.02
C GLY A 191 -24.96 -9.16 -41.17
N HIS A 192 -23.69 -9.10 -40.77
CA HIS A 192 -22.75 -10.24 -40.90
C HIS A 192 -22.96 -11.30 -39.80
N GLN A 193 -23.79 -12.30 -40.06
CA GLN A 193 -24.23 -13.29 -39.07
C GLN A 193 -23.10 -14.15 -38.47
N HIS A 194 -22.16 -14.64 -39.28
CA HIS A 194 -21.06 -15.49 -38.78
C HIS A 194 -20.09 -14.74 -37.86
N ALA A 195 -19.80 -13.47 -38.17
CA ALA A 195 -18.93 -12.65 -37.35
C ALA A 195 -19.57 -12.36 -35.97
N ILE A 196 -20.89 -12.13 -35.92
CA ILE A 196 -21.63 -11.89 -34.67
C ILE A 196 -21.48 -13.07 -33.70
N HIS A 197 -21.49 -14.32 -34.18
CA HIS A 197 -21.29 -15.50 -33.31
C HIS A 197 -19.91 -15.52 -32.63
N ILE A 198 -18.84 -15.12 -33.33
CA ILE A 198 -17.49 -15.02 -32.74
C ILE A 198 -17.47 -13.97 -31.62
N PHE A 199 -18.10 -12.82 -31.86
CA PHE A 199 -18.21 -11.75 -30.86
C PHE A 199 -19.06 -12.16 -29.66
N VAL A 200 -20.11 -12.98 -29.86
CA VAL A 200 -20.93 -13.52 -28.76
C VAL A 200 -20.10 -14.46 -27.86
N VAL A 201 -19.29 -15.34 -28.45
CA VAL A 201 -18.41 -16.24 -27.67
C VAL A 201 -17.31 -15.45 -26.95
N SER A 202 -16.70 -14.47 -27.62
CA SER A 202 -15.68 -13.61 -27.00
C SER A 202 -16.25 -12.80 -25.82
N GLY A 203 -17.44 -12.21 -26.01
CA GLY A 203 -18.08 -11.41 -24.97
C GLY A 203 -18.58 -12.23 -23.80
N TRP A 204 -19.00 -13.48 -24.02
CA TRP A 204 -19.35 -14.40 -22.94
C TRP A 204 -18.19 -14.56 -21.93
N ILE A 205 -16.98 -14.80 -22.43
CA ILE A 205 -15.77 -14.94 -21.61
C ILE A 205 -15.42 -13.60 -20.93
N LEU A 206 -15.45 -12.49 -21.68
CA LEU A 206 -15.09 -11.18 -21.15
C LEU A 206 -16.05 -10.70 -20.04
N VAL A 207 -17.36 -10.95 -20.17
CA VAL A 207 -18.33 -10.62 -19.11
C VAL A 207 -18.04 -11.44 -17.85
N ALA A 208 -17.69 -12.73 -17.97
CA ALA A 208 -17.28 -13.54 -16.83
C ALA A 208 -16.03 -12.97 -16.13
N VAL A 209 -15.03 -12.53 -16.90
CA VAL A 209 -13.83 -11.85 -16.37
C VAL A 209 -14.21 -10.54 -15.65
N THR A 210 -15.13 -9.73 -16.19
CA THR A 210 -15.56 -8.51 -15.51
C THR A 210 -16.30 -8.76 -14.20
N PHE A 211 -17.08 -9.84 -14.08
CA PHE A 211 -17.71 -10.22 -12.81
C PHE A 211 -16.69 -10.67 -11.76
N ILE A 212 -15.67 -11.43 -12.18
CA ILE A 212 -14.54 -11.79 -11.31
C ILE A 212 -13.84 -10.52 -10.81
N LEU A 213 -13.52 -9.58 -11.71
CA LEU A 213 -12.89 -8.30 -11.35
C LEU A 213 -13.78 -7.49 -10.41
N CYS A 214 -15.08 -7.42 -10.65
CA CYS A 214 -16.04 -6.77 -9.75
C CYS A 214 -15.99 -7.40 -8.34
N GLY A 215 -15.97 -8.73 -8.24
CA GLY A 215 -15.81 -9.43 -6.96
C GLY A 215 -14.51 -9.08 -6.25
N VAL A 216 -13.39 -9.04 -6.97
CA VAL A 216 -12.07 -8.64 -6.42
C VAL A 216 -12.08 -7.19 -5.92
N PHE A 217 -12.63 -6.25 -6.68
CA PHE A 217 -12.67 -4.83 -6.29
C PHE A 217 -13.68 -4.54 -5.17
N VAL A 218 -14.74 -5.33 -5.03
CA VAL A 218 -15.62 -5.30 -3.85
C VAL A 218 -14.86 -5.78 -2.61
N ILE A 219 -14.04 -6.84 -2.73
CA ILE A 219 -13.16 -7.29 -1.63
C ILE A 219 -12.19 -6.17 -1.26
N PHE A 220 -11.55 -5.51 -2.23
CA PHE A 220 -10.66 -4.38 -1.95
C PHE A 220 -11.38 -3.20 -1.29
N ASN A 221 -12.58 -2.86 -1.73
CA ASN A 221 -13.39 -1.81 -1.12
C ASN A 221 -13.65 -2.08 0.36
N ASN A 222 -14.04 -3.32 0.69
CA ASN A 222 -14.29 -3.70 2.08
C ASN A 222 -12.99 -3.80 2.88
N ALA A 223 -11.93 -4.36 2.32
CA ALA A 223 -10.63 -4.45 2.99
C ALA A 223 -10.07 -3.06 3.32
N ILE A 224 -10.17 -2.09 2.40
CA ILE A 224 -9.73 -0.72 2.63
C ILE A 224 -10.64 -0.01 3.64
N SER A 225 -11.96 -0.11 3.47
CA SER A 225 -12.92 0.46 4.43
C SER A 225 -12.69 -0.06 5.86
N ASP A 226 -12.51 -1.38 6.02
CA ASP A 226 -12.27 -1.99 7.32
C ASP A 226 -10.90 -1.61 7.89
N THR A 227 -9.87 -1.51 7.03
CA THR A 227 -8.54 -1.05 7.46
C THR A 227 -8.58 0.40 7.92
N CYS A 228 -9.27 1.28 7.19
CA CYS A 228 -9.44 2.68 7.53
C CYS A 228 -10.22 2.85 8.84
N MET A 229 -11.32 2.11 9.01
CA MET A 229 -12.08 2.10 10.26
C MET A 229 -11.25 1.57 11.43
N ALA A 230 -10.45 0.52 11.22
CA ALA A 230 -9.56 -0.01 12.25
C ALA A 230 -8.45 0.98 12.63
N MET A 231 -7.93 1.75 11.67
CA MET A 231 -6.97 2.83 11.94
C MET A 231 -7.60 3.94 12.77
N GLU A 232 -8.83 4.37 12.43
CA GLU A 232 -9.59 5.39 13.16
C GLU A 232 -9.92 4.92 14.60
N GLU A 233 -10.45 3.71 14.76
CA GLU A 233 -10.76 3.11 16.08
C GLU A 233 -9.50 3.01 16.96
N TRP A 234 -8.36 2.64 16.37
CA TRP A 234 -7.10 2.58 17.10
C TRP A 234 -6.58 3.97 17.49
N VAL A 235 -6.78 4.99 16.65
CA VAL A 235 -6.41 6.38 16.98
C VAL A 235 -7.20 6.89 18.19
N GLU A 236 -8.49 6.56 18.27
CA GLU A 236 -9.34 6.95 19.40
C GLU A 236 -9.02 6.17 20.69
N ASN A 237 -8.71 4.86 20.58
CA ASN A 237 -8.49 3.98 21.73
C ASN A 237 -7.24 3.08 21.57
N PRO A 238 -6.02 3.65 21.62
CA PRO A 238 -4.78 2.89 21.36
C PRO A 238 -4.47 1.83 22.43
N GLN A 239 -5.08 1.92 23.61
CA GLN A 239 -4.92 0.97 24.73
C GLN A 239 -5.88 -0.23 24.66
N ALA A 240 -6.81 -0.25 23.71
CA ALA A 240 -7.70 -1.39 23.50
C ALA A 240 -6.98 -2.49 22.70
N GLU A 241 -7.22 -3.76 23.06
CA GLU A 241 -6.75 -4.93 22.31
C GLU A 241 -7.43 -4.99 20.93
N THR A 242 -6.80 -4.35 19.95
CA THR A 242 -7.20 -4.39 18.54
C THR A 242 -6.33 -5.39 17.75
N ALA A 243 -6.76 -5.74 16.54
CA ALA A 243 -5.93 -6.52 15.62
C ALA A 243 -4.64 -5.77 15.23
N LEU A 244 -4.69 -4.44 15.27
CA LEU A 244 -3.61 -3.55 14.84
C LEU A 244 -2.53 -3.39 15.92
N SER A 245 -2.92 -3.33 17.19
CA SER A 245 -1.99 -3.26 18.35
C SER A 245 -1.02 -4.45 18.46
N ASN A 246 -1.33 -5.59 17.82
CA ASN A 246 -0.45 -6.77 17.80
C ASN A 246 0.55 -6.78 16.62
N ILE A 247 0.41 -5.86 15.67
CA ILE A 247 1.19 -5.81 14.41
C ILE A 247 2.07 -4.55 14.36
N LEU A 248 1.69 -3.52 15.10
CA LEU A 248 2.41 -2.26 15.17
C LEU A 248 3.74 -2.41 15.93
N PRO A 249 4.81 -1.71 15.50
CA PRO A 249 6.09 -1.65 16.21
C PRO A 249 6.02 -0.74 17.45
N CYS A 250 4.89 -0.76 18.16
CA CYS A 250 4.72 -0.13 19.45
C CYS A 250 5.46 -0.98 20.48
N VAL A 251 6.57 -0.45 21.00
CA VAL A 251 7.33 -1.14 22.05
C VAL A 251 6.53 -1.04 23.35
N ASP A 252 6.48 -2.14 24.12
CA ASP A 252 5.78 -2.13 25.39
C ASP A 252 6.37 -1.07 26.33
N GLN A 253 5.51 -0.50 27.18
CA GLN A 253 5.90 0.61 28.05
C GLN A 253 7.07 0.26 28.99
N ARG A 254 7.27 -1.03 29.32
CA ARG A 254 8.33 -1.49 30.21
C ARG A 254 9.69 -1.53 29.51
N THR A 255 9.75 -2.07 28.29
CA THR A 255 10.98 -2.10 27.49
C THR A 255 11.40 -0.69 27.09
N THR A 256 10.46 0.18 26.74
CA THR A 256 10.78 1.56 26.38
C THR A 256 11.24 2.40 27.56
N ASN A 257 10.62 2.22 28.74
CA ASN A 257 11.10 2.85 29.97
C ASN A 257 12.54 2.46 30.28
N HIS A 258 12.95 1.22 30.00
CA HIS A 258 14.33 0.78 30.22
C HIS A 258 15.32 1.52 29.32
N SER A 259 15.06 1.59 28.01
CA SER A 259 15.92 2.33 27.07
C SER A 259 15.97 3.83 27.37
N LEU A 260 14.85 4.43 27.78
CA LEU A 260 14.81 5.82 28.21
C LEU A 260 15.65 6.04 29.47
N ILE A 261 15.46 5.21 30.50
CA ILE A 261 16.24 5.27 31.74
C ILE A 261 17.74 5.21 31.41
N GLN A 262 18.14 4.30 30.52
CA GLN A 262 19.52 4.20 30.05
C GLN A 262 20.00 5.46 29.33
N SER A 263 19.19 6.06 28.46
CA SER A 263 19.57 7.32 27.78
C SER A 263 19.75 8.49 28.75
N LYS A 264 18.85 8.64 29.74
CA LYS A 264 18.96 9.67 30.79
C LYS A 264 20.17 9.45 31.68
N GLN A 265 20.52 8.19 31.96
CA GLN A 265 21.74 7.82 32.68
C GLN A 265 22.98 8.25 31.90
N VAL A 266 23.07 7.93 30.60
CA VAL A 266 24.19 8.35 29.74
C VAL A 266 24.37 9.86 29.75
N ILE A 267 23.28 10.64 29.66
CA ILE A 267 23.34 12.10 29.73
C ILE A 267 23.87 12.57 31.09
N ASN A 268 23.35 12.04 32.20
CA ASN A 268 23.84 12.38 33.54
C ASN A 268 25.31 11.98 33.75
N ASP A 269 25.75 10.85 33.17
CA ASP A 269 27.13 10.39 33.24
C ASP A 269 28.07 11.31 32.45
N LEU A 270 27.65 11.80 31.28
CA LEU A 270 28.39 12.83 30.53
C LEU A 270 28.52 14.12 31.32
N VAL A 271 27.43 14.59 31.95
CA VAL A 271 27.48 15.76 32.85
C VAL A 271 28.40 15.48 34.04
N ASN A 272 28.41 14.25 34.56
CA ASN A 272 29.29 13.86 35.66
C ASN A 272 30.76 13.90 35.26
N VAL A 273 31.12 13.47 34.05
CA VAL A 273 32.49 13.59 33.51
C VAL A 273 32.93 15.06 33.47
N VAL A 274 32.08 15.92 32.91
CA VAL A 274 32.33 17.37 32.82
C VAL A 274 32.48 17.99 34.21
N ASN A 275 31.54 17.73 35.12
CA ASN A 275 31.56 18.32 36.45
C ASN A 275 32.71 17.78 37.31
N THR A 276 33.06 16.51 37.18
CA THR A 276 34.25 15.93 37.84
C THR A 276 35.50 16.67 37.39
N TYR A 277 35.64 16.97 36.08
CA TYR A 277 36.74 17.79 35.59
C TYR A 277 36.72 19.20 36.20
N ILE A 278 35.57 19.87 36.18
CA ILE A 278 35.42 21.24 36.69
C ILE A 278 35.82 21.31 38.17
N TYR A 279 35.29 20.43 39.02
CA TYR A 279 35.59 20.45 40.46
C TYR A 279 37.01 19.99 40.78
N THR A 280 37.52 18.97 40.10
CA THR A 280 38.79 18.32 40.48
C THR A 280 40.01 18.99 39.84
N PHE A 281 39.88 19.57 38.65
CA PHE A 281 41.00 20.09 37.87
C PHE A 281 40.89 21.59 37.57
N ALA A 282 39.73 22.07 37.11
CA ALA A 282 39.60 23.48 36.75
C ALA A 282 39.58 24.35 38.02
N ASN A 283 38.69 24.03 38.96
CA ASN A 283 38.45 24.78 40.19
C ASN A 283 39.36 24.34 41.35
N SER A 284 40.27 23.39 41.13
CA SER A 284 41.31 23.11 42.11
C SER A 284 42.40 24.17 42.06
N ASP A 285 43.02 24.41 43.21
CA ASP A 285 44.20 25.27 43.34
C ASP A 285 45.41 24.40 43.72
N PRO A 286 45.91 23.53 42.80
CA PRO A 286 46.98 22.60 43.10
C PRO A 286 48.29 23.33 43.39
N THR A 287 49.12 22.74 44.25
CA THR A 287 50.48 23.25 44.48
C THR A 287 51.37 22.96 43.27
N LYS A 288 52.42 23.76 43.09
CA LYS A 288 53.37 23.62 41.96
C LYS A 288 54.07 22.25 41.91
N ASP A 289 54.07 21.50 43.01
CA ASP A 289 54.66 20.16 43.11
C ASP A 289 53.75 19.09 42.48
N ASP A 290 52.46 19.35 42.28
CA ASP A 290 51.54 18.44 41.59
C ASP A 290 51.63 18.62 40.07
N THR A 291 52.68 18.06 39.49
CA THR A 291 52.93 18.11 38.04
C THR A 291 51.83 17.48 37.16
N THR A 292 50.89 16.73 37.74
CA THR A 292 49.81 16.07 36.99
C THR A 292 48.57 16.95 36.82
N GLN A 293 48.30 17.83 37.77
CA GLN A 293 47.10 18.68 37.79
C GLN A 293 47.42 20.18 37.66
N TYR A 294 48.67 20.58 37.90
CA TYR A 294 49.09 21.98 37.88
C TYR A 294 49.43 22.46 36.47
N TYR A 295 48.72 23.51 36.01
CA TYR A 295 49.05 24.25 34.79
C TYR A 295 48.85 25.77 34.94
N ASN A 296 48.95 26.28 36.18
CA ASN A 296 48.80 27.70 36.54
C ASN A 296 47.35 28.23 36.46
N GLN A 297 46.39 27.44 36.94
CA GLN A 297 44.99 27.84 37.09
C GLN A 297 44.85 29.06 38.03
N SER A 298 44.52 30.23 37.48
CA SER A 298 44.54 31.50 38.23
C SER A 298 43.24 32.31 38.14
N GLY A 299 42.27 31.86 37.34
CA GLY A 299 40.99 32.55 37.12
C GLY A 299 39.95 32.37 38.24
N PRO A 300 38.79 33.04 38.16
CA PRO A 300 37.65 32.75 39.04
C PRO A 300 37.13 31.32 38.81
N PRO A 301 36.48 30.69 39.80
CA PRO A 301 35.96 29.34 39.65
C PRO A 301 34.90 29.27 38.53
N MET A 302 35.03 28.24 37.70
CA MET A 302 34.14 27.97 36.59
C MET A 302 32.82 27.36 37.08
N PRO A 303 31.66 27.80 36.58
CA PRO A 303 30.38 27.23 36.98
C PRO A 303 30.22 25.80 36.42
N PRO A 304 29.68 24.87 37.22
CA PRO A 304 29.41 23.51 36.80
C PRO A 304 28.28 23.44 35.77
N LEU A 305 28.28 22.37 34.97
CA LEU A 305 27.20 22.04 34.07
C LEU A 305 26.00 21.54 34.87
N CYS A 306 24.82 22.05 34.53
CA CYS A 306 23.56 21.62 35.11
C CYS A 306 23.24 20.17 34.74
N TYR A 307 22.81 19.38 35.72
CA TYR A 307 22.23 18.08 35.46
C TYR A 307 20.77 18.25 34.98
N PRO A 308 20.42 17.75 33.79
CA PRO A 308 19.05 17.84 33.28
C PRO A 308 18.10 16.92 34.05
N PHE A 309 18.62 15.86 34.66
CA PHE A 309 17.82 14.89 35.42
C PHE A 309 18.30 14.71 36.85
N ASN A 310 17.37 14.55 37.79
CA ASN A 310 17.65 14.22 39.19
C ASN A 310 18.04 12.74 39.39
N SER A 311 18.29 12.32 40.63
CA SER A 311 18.64 10.92 40.94
C SER A 311 17.52 9.91 40.67
N GLN A 312 16.27 10.38 40.55
CA GLN A 312 15.11 9.60 40.10
C GLN A 312 14.88 9.71 38.57
N LEU A 313 15.79 10.34 37.82
CA LEU A 313 15.72 10.56 36.37
C LEU A 313 14.50 11.40 35.91
N GLN A 314 13.98 12.25 36.79
CA GLN A 314 12.98 13.27 36.47
C GLN A 314 13.66 14.59 36.13
N ASP A 315 12.99 15.39 35.31
CA ASP A 315 13.51 16.66 34.82
C ASP A 315 13.76 17.62 35.99
N ARG A 316 14.91 18.30 35.95
CA ARG A 316 15.39 19.17 37.01
C ARG A 316 15.67 20.55 36.44
N GLU A 317 15.19 21.59 37.12
CA GLU A 317 15.59 22.96 36.79
C GLU A 317 16.99 23.29 37.32
N CYS A 318 17.75 24.00 36.49
CA CYS A 318 19.09 24.46 36.81
C CYS A 318 19.05 25.57 37.87
N THR A 319 19.96 25.49 38.83
CA THR A 319 20.15 26.56 39.83
C THR A 319 20.91 27.74 39.23
N SER A 320 20.84 28.91 39.88
CA SER A 320 21.53 30.12 39.43
C SER A 320 23.07 30.01 39.43
N GLN A 321 23.63 28.95 39.99
CA GLN A 321 25.06 28.68 40.07
C GLN A 321 25.55 27.70 39.00
N GLU A 322 24.62 27.04 38.29
CA GLU A 322 24.90 26.08 37.23
C GLU A 322 24.66 26.70 35.86
N VAL A 323 25.32 26.18 34.84
CA VAL A 323 25.08 26.56 33.44
C VAL A 323 24.29 25.48 32.71
N SER A 324 23.27 25.87 31.96
CA SER A 324 22.54 24.98 31.06
C SER A 324 23.43 24.54 29.89
N MET A 325 23.21 23.33 29.35
CA MET A 325 23.94 22.83 28.17
C MET A 325 23.94 23.80 26.99
N ALA A 326 22.79 24.45 26.71
CA ALA A 326 22.66 25.43 25.62
C ALA A 326 23.60 26.64 25.74
N ASN A 327 23.97 27.03 26.96
CA ASN A 327 24.74 28.26 27.22
C ASN A 327 26.18 27.97 27.70
N ALA A 328 26.51 26.73 28.04
CA ALA A 328 27.78 26.40 28.68
C ALA A 328 28.99 26.79 27.82
N SER A 329 28.94 26.59 26.50
CA SER A 329 30.03 26.94 25.58
C SER A 329 30.34 28.44 25.56
N LEU A 330 29.30 29.28 25.66
CA LEU A 330 29.41 30.74 25.74
C LEU A 330 29.98 31.17 27.08
N VAL A 331 29.46 30.64 28.19
CA VAL A 331 29.89 31.03 29.55
C VAL A 331 31.33 30.58 29.82
N TRP A 332 31.71 29.36 29.45
CA TRP A 332 33.05 28.84 29.71
C TRP A 332 34.15 29.49 28.86
N LYS A 333 33.78 30.21 27.80
CA LYS A 333 34.74 30.91 26.95
C LYS A 333 35.53 31.98 27.72
N ASP A 334 34.91 32.59 28.73
CA ASP A 334 35.52 33.62 29.57
C ASP A 334 36.54 33.06 30.57
N TYR A 335 36.67 31.73 30.66
CA TYR A 335 37.58 31.03 31.57
C TYR A 335 38.83 30.48 30.87
N ILE A 336 38.96 30.69 29.56
CA ILE A 336 40.09 30.20 28.76
C ILE A 336 41.34 31.02 29.05
N CYS A 337 42.46 30.34 29.31
CA CYS A 337 43.78 30.96 29.38
C CYS A 337 44.55 30.81 28.06
N ASN A 338 45.45 31.75 27.76
CA ASN A 338 46.47 31.56 26.73
C ASN A 338 47.58 30.67 27.27
N ILE A 339 48.04 29.71 26.46
CA ILE A 339 49.06 28.74 26.83
C ILE A 339 50.47 29.15 26.35
N SER A 340 51.48 28.78 27.14
CA SER A 340 52.89 28.84 26.73
C SER A 340 53.26 27.65 25.84
N ALA A 341 54.47 27.66 25.26
CA ALA A 341 55.02 26.51 24.54
C ALA A 341 55.18 25.25 25.43
N SER A 342 55.18 25.41 26.76
CA SER A 342 55.21 24.31 27.73
C SER A 342 53.82 23.83 28.16
N GLY A 343 52.73 24.37 27.59
CA GLY A 343 51.36 23.98 27.88
C GLY A 343 50.76 24.60 29.16
N GLN A 344 51.41 25.62 29.73
CA GLN A 344 50.95 26.27 30.97
C GLN A 344 50.18 27.55 30.68
N CYS A 345 49.19 27.88 31.51
CA CYS A 345 48.46 29.14 31.42
C CYS A 345 49.38 30.34 31.72
N VAL A 346 49.44 31.28 30.78
CA VAL A 346 50.19 32.56 30.87
C VAL A 346 49.27 33.69 31.30
N THR A 347 48.00 33.66 30.89
CA THR A 347 46.98 34.64 31.31
C THR A 347 46.10 34.09 32.42
N ILE A 348 45.37 34.99 33.09
CA ILE A 348 44.33 34.62 34.04
C ILE A 348 43.30 33.75 33.31
N GLY A 349 43.03 32.58 33.86
CA GLY A 349 42.09 31.60 33.32
C GLY A 349 42.18 30.29 34.09
N ARG A 350 41.25 29.38 33.81
CA ARG A 350 41.11 28.09 34.49
C ARG A 350 41.23 26.90 33.56
N VAL A 351 41.07 27.09 32.25
CA VAL A 351 41.05 25.98 31.28
C VAL A 351 41.90 26.34 30.06
N THR A 352 42.64 25.37 29.53
CA THR A 352 43.41 25.54 28.28
C THR A 352 42.48 25.41 27.06
N PRO A 353 42.86 25.94 25.87
CA PRO A 353 42.03 25.85 24.67
C PRO A 353 41.66 24.40 24.29
N ASP A 354 42.56 23.44 24.45
CA ASP A 354 42.31 22.04 24.13
C ASP A 354 41.26 21.42 25.05
N ILE A 355 41.34 21.69 26.36
CA ILE A 355 40.35 21.16 27.30
C ILE A 355 39.00 21.86 27.13
N TYR A 356 38.99 23.17 26.84
CA TYR A 356 37.77 23.87 26.50
C TYR A 356 37.06 23.19 25.32
N ASN A 357 37.79 22.84 24.25
CA ASN A 357 37.22 22.13 23.11
C ASN A 357 36.66 20.74 23.49
N GLN A 358 37.34 20.00 24.38
CA GLN A 358 36.83 18.72 24.90
C GLN A 358 35.54 18.89 25.72
N LEU A 359 35.49 19.90 26.58
CA LEU A 359 34.30 20.20 27.40
C LEU A 359 33.12 20.63 26.51
N VAL A 360 33.36 21.47 25.50
CA VAL A 360 32.32 21.90 24.56
C VAL A 360 31.83 20.74 23.69
N ALA A 361 32.73 19.87 23.24
CA ALA A 361 32.33 18.64 22.53
C ALA A 361 31.41 17.79 23.43
N ALA A 362 31.77 17.59 24.70
CA ALA A 362 30.96 16.83 25.63
C ALA A 362 29.56 17.42 25.84
N VAL A 363 29.48 18.75 25.98
CA VAL A 363 28.20 19.46 26.11
C VAL A 363 27.38 19.38 24.83
N ASN A 364 27.98 19.53 23.66
CA ASN A 364 27.27 19.47 22.38
C ASN A 364 26.67 18.09 22.15
N GLU A 365 27.41 17.00 22.43
CA GLU A 365 26.88 15.64 22.34
C GLU A 365 25.78 15.39 23.38
N SER A 366 25.95 15.88 24.62
CA SER A 366 24.91 15.78 25.66
C SER A 366 23.63 16.51 25.28
N TYR A 367 23.76 17.72 24.72
CA TYR A 367 22.65 18.53 24.22
C TYR A 367 21.95 17.86 23.02
N ALA A 368 22.73 17.30 22.09
CA ALA A 368 22.18 16.55 20.97
C ALA A 368 21.40 15.32 21.45
N LEU A 369 21.95 14.54 22.38
CA LEU A 369 21.23 13.42 22.99
C LEU A 369 19.98 13.88 23.74
N GLU A 370 20.04 14.98 24.50
CA GLU A 370 18.88 15.55 25.19
C GLU A 370 17.76 15.99 24.22
N HIS A 371 18.10 16.50 23.03
CA HIS A 371 17.12 17.03 22.08
C HIS A 371 16.67 16.03 21.01
N TYR A 372 17.52 15.06 20.64
CA TYR A 372 17.22 14.03 19.63
C TYR A 372 16.81 12.68 20.23
N ALA A 373 17.04 12.42 21.53
CA ALA A 373 16.43 11.27 22.20
C ALA A 373 14.91 11.41 22.41
N PRO A 374 14.32 12.59 22.64
CA PRO A 374 12.86 12.75 22.77
C PRO A 374 12.03 12.32 21.53
N PRO A 375 12.48 12.48 20.28
CA PRO A 375 11.86 11.79 19.15
C PRO A 375 11.79 10.26 19.29
N LEU A 376 12.76 9.62 19.97
CA LEU A 376 12.65 8.20 20.32
C LEU A 376 11.55 7.94 21.36
N LEU A 377 11.25 8.93 22.21
CA LEU A 377 10.08 8.91 23.11
C LEU A 377 8.76 8.98 22.35
N SER A 378 8.72 9.54 21.14
CA SER A 378 7.50 9.48 20.32
C SER A 378 7.16 8.05 19.87
N PHE A 379 8.16 7.15 19.83
CA PHE A 379 7.94 5.70 19.65
C PHE A 379 7.40 5.02 20.93
N GLN A 380 7.60 5.63 22.10
CA GLN A 380 7.14 5.12 23.41
C GLN A 380 5.63 5.21 23.57
N ASP A 381 5.03 6.33 23.16
CA ASP A 381 3.60 6.57 23.34
C ASP A 381 2.77 6.19 22.12
N CYS A 382 3.41 5.57 21.12
CA CYS A 382 2.86 5.33 19.78
C CYS A 382 2.30 6.61 19.11
N ASN A 383 2.67 7.81 19.59
CA ASN A 383 2.15 9.07 19.05
C ASN A 383 2.49 9.20 17.57
N PHE A 384 3.69 8.79 17.17
CA PHE A 384 4.09 8.75 15.77
C PHE A 384 3.14 7.88 14.91
N VAL A 385 2.80 6.68 15.40
CA VAL A 385 1.88 5.77 14.72
C VAL A 385 0.46 6.34 14.73
N ARG A 386 0.05 6.98 15.83
CA ARG A 386 -1.25 7.65 15.98
C ARG A 386 -1.40 8.80 15.00
N GLU A 387 -0.44 9.69 14.91
CA GLU A 387 -0.45 10.80 13.95
C GLU A 387 -0.42 10.27 12.51
N THR A 388 0.38 9.24 12.24
CA THR A 388 0.44 8.61 10.91
C THR A 388 -0.92 8.02 10.52
N PHE A 389 -1.57 7.28 11.41
CA PHE A 389 -2.87 6.66 11.15
C PHE A 389 -3.99 7.67 11.10
N GLN A 390 -3.93 8.70 11.93
CA GLN A 390 -4.88 9.80 11.88
C GLN A 390 -4.82 10.49 10.51
N ASN A 391 -3.63 10.80 10.02
CA ASN A 391 -3.45 11.40 8.69
C ASN A 391 -3.89 10.47 7.56
N ILE A 392 -3.60 9.16 7.65
CA ILE A 392 -4.07 8.18 6.66
C ILE A 392 -5.60 8.10 6.66
N ALA A 393 -6.21 8.01 7.84
CA ALA A 393 -7.65 7.90 8.01
C ALA A 393 -8.39 9.17 7.55
N SER A 394 -7.85 10.35 7.81
CA SER A 394 -8.49 11.62 7.42
C SER A 394 -8.29 11.95 5.95
N ASP A 395 -7.06 11.81 5.44
CA ASP A 395 -6.67 12.44 4.18
C ASP A 395 -6.67 11.47 3.00
N TYR A 396 -6.41 10.17 3.26
CA TYR A 396 -6.21 9.17 2.21
C TYR A 396 -7.36 8.17 2.10
N CYS A 397 -7.97 7.79 3.23
CA CYS A 397 -9.06 6.82 3.25
C CYS A 397 -10.33 7.27 2.48
N PRO A 398 -10.86 8.50 2.68
CA PRO A 398 -12.03 8.96 1.94
C PRO A 398 -11.86 8.96 0.41
N PRO A 399 -10.77 9.51 -0.18
CA PRO A 399 -10.58 9.47 -1.62
C PRO A 399 -10.37 8.03 -2.14
N LEU A 400 -9.67 7.16 -1.40
CA LEU A 400 -9.51 5.75 -1.79
C LEU A 400 -10.85 5.04 -1.93
N GLU A 401 -11.73 5.18 -0.92
CA GLU A 401 -13.07 4.57 -0.93
C GLU A 401 -13.93 5.13 -2.07
N GLN A 402 -13.89 6.45 -2.28
CA GLN A 402 -14.65 7.10 -3.34
C GLN A 402 -14.21 6.64 -4.73
N HIS A 403 -12.89 6.55 -4.98
CA HIS A 403 -12.37 6.09 -6.27
C HIS A 403 -12.66 4.61 -6.51
N LEU A 404 -12.63 3.76 -5.47
CA LEU A 404 -13.03 2.36 -5.55
C LEU A 404 -14.51 2.18 -5.90
N LYS A 405 -15.40 2.98 -5.30
CA LYS A 405 -16.82 3.03 -5.67
C LYS A 405 -17.00 3.37 -7.16
N LEU A 406 -16.20 4.31 -7.68
CA LEU A 406 -16.23 4.68 -9.10
C LEU A 406 -15.75 3.54 -10.02
N VAL A 407 -14.69 2.82 -9.64
CA VAL A 407 -14.21 1.61 -10.35
C VAL A 407 -15.28 0.52 -10.37
N ASN A 408 -15.90 0.23 -9.21
CA ASN A 408 -16.97 -0.76 -9.09
C ASN A 408 -18.20 -0.39 -9.92
N ALA A 409 -18.60 0.89 -9.92
CA ALA A 409 -19.67 1.39 -10.77
C ALA A 409 -19.36 1.22 -12.27
N GLY A 410 -18.12 1.55 -12.68
CA GLY A 410 -17.65 1.35 -14.04
C GLY A 410 -17.69 -0.12 -14.48
N LEU A 411 -17.11 -1.03 -13.68
CA LEU A 411 -17.14 -2.48 -13.93
C LEU A 411 -18.56 -3.03 -14.01
N GLY A 412 -19.44 -2.64 -13.09
CA GLY A 412 -20.84 -3.05 -13.10
C GLY A 412 -21.58 -2.59 -14.36
N LEU A 413 -21.38 -1.33 -14.76
CA LEU A 413 -22.07 -0.75 -15.91
C LEU A 413 -21.57 -1.31 -17.25
N ILE A 414 -20.27 -1.61 -17.37
CA ILE A 414 -19.69 -2.37 -18.50
C ILE A 414 -20.29 -3.76 -18.57
N SER A 415 -20.31 -4.49 -17.46
CA SER A 415 -20.80 -5.87 -17.40
C SER A 415 -22.27 -5.95 -17.82
N VAL A 416 -23.14 -5.13 -17.23
CA VAL A 416 -24.57 -5.08 -17.57
C VAL A 416 -24.78 -4.67 -19.03
N GLY A 417 -24.08 -3.64 -19.51
CA GLY A 417 -24.20 -3.17 -20.89
C GLY A 417 -23.83 -4.23 -21.92
N VAL A 418 -22.68 -4.89 -21.75
CA VAL A 418 -22.21 -5.92 -22.68
C VAL A 418 -23.03 -7.20 -22.56
N LEU A 419 -23.42 -7.61 -21.35
CA LEU A 419 -24.32 -8.74 -21.14
C LEU A 419 -25.62 -8.58 -21.94
N LEU A 420 -26.25 -7.42 -21.86
CA LEU A 420 -27.49 -7.14 -22.59
C LEU A 420 -27.26 -7.07 -24.10
N CYS A 421 -26.10 -6.55 -24.55
CA CYS A 421 -25.72 -6.62 -25.96
C CYS A 421 -25.61 -8.07 -26.47
N LEU A 422 -25.01 -8.98 -25.68
CA LEU A 422 -24.86 -10.38 -26.05
C LEU A 422 -26.20 -11.09 -26.22
N VAL A 423 -27.13 -10.85 -25.29
CA VAL A 423 -28.49 -11.41 -25.37
C VAL A 423 -29.20 -10.92 -26.64
N LEU A 424 -29.11 -9.61 -26.93
CA LEU A 424 -29.70 -9.03 -28.14
C LEU A 424 -29.04 -9.54 -29.43
N TRP A 425 -27.73 -9.77 -29.44
CA TRP A 425 -27.02 -10.34 -30.59
C TRP A 425 -27.44 -11.78 -30.87
N ILE A 426 -27.68 -12.61 -29.85
CA ILE A 426 -28.25 -13.96 -30.05
C ILE A 426 -29.67 -13.86 -30.65
N LEU A 427 -30.51 -12.96 -30.15
CA LEU A 427 -31.85 -12.74 -30.68
C LEU A 427 -31.84 -12.20 -32.11
N TYR A 428 -30.85 -11.37 -32.45
CA TYR A 428 -30.67 -10.79 -33.78
C TYR A 428 -30.15 -11.82 -34.79
N ALA A 429 -29.09 -12.56 -34.43
CA ALA A 429 -28.50 -13.61 -35.28
C ALA A 429 -29.50 -14.75 -35.59
N ASN A 430 -30.43 -15.03 -34.67
CA ASN A 430 -31.47 -16.03 -34.87
C ASN A 430 -32.62 -15.62 -35.79
N ARG A 431 -32.69 -14.36 -36.24
CA ARG A 431 -33.70 -13.97 -37.22
C ARG A 431 -33.27 -14.40 -38.62
N PRO A 432 -34.10 -15.13 -39.38
CA PRO A 432 -33.81 -15.42 -40.77
C PRO A 432 -33.88 -14.12 -41.57
N LEU A 433 -32.73 -13.52 -41.87
CA LEU A 433 -32.65 -12.50 -42.90
C LEU A 433 -32.82 -13.23 -44.24
N ARG A 434 -34.01 -13.12 -44.82
CA ARG A 434 -34.25 -13.60 -46.18
C ARG A 434 -33.36 -12.74 -47.08
N GLU A 435 -32.40 -13.37 -47.76
CA GLU A 435 -31.78 -12.81 -48.96
C GLU A 435 -32.89 -12.54 -49.98
N GLU A 436 -33.52 -11.37 -49.94
CA GLU A 436 -34.25 -10.85 -51.08
C GLU A 436 -33.72 -9.45 -51.36
N VAL A 437 -33.02 -9.32 -52.48
CA VAL A 437 -33.39 -8.37 -53.55
C VAL A 437 -32.56 -8.57 -54.84
N PHE A 438 -31.44 -9.30 -54.87
CA PHE A 438 -30.64 -9.38 -56.12
C PHE A 438 -30.82 -10.62 -57.02
N ALA A 439 -31.60 -11.63 -56.64
CA ALA A 439 -31.79 -12.85 -57.45
C ALA A 439 -33.13 -12.92 -58.22
N LYS A 440 -33.81 -11.78 -58.43
CA LYS A 440 -34.97 -11.68 -59.35
C LYS A 440 -34.65 -10.79 -60.54
N LEU A 441 -33.61 -11.13 -61.29
CA LEU A 441 -33.47 -10.64 -62.65
C LEU A 441 -32.68 -11.63 -63.53
N SER A 442 -33.19 -12.84 -63.71
CA SER A 442 -32.84 -13.66 -64.87
C SER A 442 -34.06 -14.50 -65.27
N LEU A 443 -34.54 -14.20 -66.48
CA LEU A 443 -35.70 -14.77 -67.17
C LEU A 443 -35.74 -16.30 -67.21
N PRO A 444 -36.92 -16.91 -67.44
CA PRO A 444 -37.09 -18.35 -67.48
C PRO A 444 -36.61 -18.89 -68.83
N ILE A 445 -35.66 -19.82 -68.84
CA ILE A 445 -35.38 -20.67 -70.00
C ILE A 445 -35.78 -22.09 -69.64
N LYS A 446 -36.76 -22.60 -70.39
CA LYS A 446 -37.34 -23.94 -70.33
C LYS A 446 -36.90 -24.70 -71.59
N CYS A 447 -36.12 -25.77 -71.43
CA CYS A 447 -35.94 -26.95 -72.32
C CYS A 447 -34.58 -27.61 -72.02
N TRP A 448 -34.34 -28.93 -72.07
CA TRP A 448 -35.17 -30.11 -72.36
C TRP A 448 -34.46 -31.36 -71.81
N SER A 449 -35.22 -32.45 -71.78
CA SER A 449 -34.95 -33.82 -71.31
C SER A 449 -33.69 -34.49 -71.90
N TYR A 450 -33.04 -35.37 -71.12
CA TYR A 450 -32.57 -36.65 -71.65
C TYR A 450 -32.82 -37.80 -70.65
N LYS A 451 -33.55 -38.79 -71.14
CA LYS A 451 -34.03 -39.98 -70.46
C LYS A 451 -33.22 -41.14 -71.05
N ASN A 452 -32.53 -41.93 -70.24
CA ASN A 452 -32.01 -43.22 -70.68
C ASN A 452 -32.56 -44.32 -69.76
N ASN A 453 -33.56 -45.04 -70.29
CA ASN A 453 -33.95 -46.35 -69.84
C ASN A 453 -32.90 -47.37 -70.29
N SER A 454 -32.45 -48.22 -69.38
CA SER A 454 -32.00 -49.57 -69.73
C SER A 454 -32.79 -50.53 -68.85
N SER A 455 -33.56 -51.39 -69.49
CA SER A 455 -34.35 -52.45 -68.89
C SER A 455 -34.09 -53.71 -69.70
N THR A 456 -33.61 -54.78 -69.07
CA THR A 456 -34.06 -56.13 -69.43
C THR A 456 -33.88 -57.10 -68.28
N ASN A 457 -35.01 -57.70 -67.90
CA ASN A 457 -35.23 -58.82 -66.99
C ASN A 457 -34.63 -60.13 -67.53
N SER A 458 -34.45 -61.10 -66.63
CA SER A 458 -34.94 -62.51 -66.72
C SER A 458 -34.58 -63.22 -65.40
N ASN A 459 -35.55 -63.43 -64.51
CA ASN A 459 -36.26 -64.70 -64.29
C ASN A 459 -35.46 -65.76 -63.50
N GLU A 460 -35.87 -65.99 -62.25
CA GLU A 460 -36.23 -67.34 -61.78
C GLU A 460 -37.18 -67.23 -60.58
N ASN A 461 -38.43 -67.67 -60.80
CA ASN A 461 -39.41 -68.01 -59.77
C ASN A 461 -39.22 -69.50 -59.43
N ILE A 462 -39.50 -69.88 -58.17
CA ILE A 462 -40.20 -71.12 -57.71
C ILE A 462 -39.88 -71.27 -56.20
N VAL A 463 -40.77 -71.55 -55.23
CA VAL A 463 -42.22 -71.81 -55.19
C VAL A 463 -42.67 -71.84 -53.70
N SER A 464 -43.98 -71.60 -53.53
CA SER A 464 -44.89 -71.97 -52.41
C SER A 464 -44.71 -71.34 -51.02
N SER A 465 -45.62 -70.42 -50.75
CA SER A 465 -46.16 -70.11 -49.43
C SER A 465 -47.05 -71.24 -48.92
N MET A 466 -46.84 -71.54 -47.65
CA MET A 466 -47.59 -72.39 -46.74
C MET A 466 -49.08 -71.98 -46.64
N SER A 467 -49.99 -72.95 -46.67
CA SER A 467 -51.34 -72.79 -46.11
C SER A 467 -51.46 -73.54 -44.78
N THR A 468 -51.83 -72.77 -43.76
CA THR A 468 -52.84 -73.05 -42.71
C THR A 468 -52.64 -74.20 -41.72
N GLY A 469 -52.71 -73.84 -40.42
CA GLY A 469 -53.62 -74.53 -39.50
C GLY A 469 -53.03 -74.98 -38.16
N VAL A 470 -53.35 -74.18 -37.13
CA VAL A 470 -53.35 -74.44 -35.67
C VAL A 470 -52.00 -74.50 -34.95
#